data_AF-A0A7S9CRA2-F1
#
_entry.id   AF-A0A7S9CRA2-F1
#
_cell.length_a   1.000
_cell.length_b   1.000
_cell.length_c   1.000
_cell.angle_alpha   90.00
_cell.angle_beta   90.00
_cell.angle_gamma   90.00
#
_symmetry.space_group_name_H-M   'P 1'
#
loop_
_entity.id
_entity.type
_entity.pdbx_description
1 polymer ?
#
loop_
_entity_poly.entity_id
_entity_poly.type
_entity_poly.pdbx_seq_one_letter_code
_entity_poly.pdbx_strand_id
1 'polypeptide(L)'
;MRQAFLAILILASAALAAPARAQDAPAPFDGDLQRLAEILGTLHYLRGICGSNEGAKWRNEMQALIDAETPSGDRRARMIAGFNRGYNGFQQTYRTCTPAAVVAIRRYIEEGSKISRDLTARYAN
;
A
#
# COMPACT_ATOMS: atom_id res chain seq x y z
N MET A 1 -52.70 9.44 53.27
CA MET A 1 -52.69 8.62 52.04
C MET A 1 -51.27 8.60 51.53
N ARG A 2 -50.68 7.41 51.53
CA ARG A 2 -49.23 7.13 51.49
C ARG A 2 -49.05 6.12 50.35
N GLN A 3 -47.96 6.24 49.58
CA GLN A 3 -47.42 5.25 48.63
C GLN A 3 -48.05 5.23 47.21
N ALA A 4 -47.28 5.64 46.21
CA ALA A 4 -46.84 4.74 45.12
C ALA A 4 -45.71 5.43 44.34
N PHE A 5 -44.49 4.97 44.61
CA PHE A 5 -43.27 5.29 43.88
C PHE A 5 -43.21 4.56 42.52
N LEU A 6 -42.37 5.10 41.63
CA LEU A 6 -41.61 4.40 40.57
C LEU A 6 -42.37 3.89 39.32
N ALA A 7 -42.11 4.56 38.19
CA ALA A 7 -42.00 3.96 36.85
C ALA A 7 -41.64 5.10 35.86
N ILE A 8 -40.73 5.03 34.89
CA ILE A 8 -39.81 4.02 34.36
C ILE A 8 -38.72 4.85 33.66
N LEU A 9 -37.47 4.53 33.97
CA LEU A 9 -36.26 5.01 33.31
C LEU A 9 -36.01 4.11 32.08
N ILE A 10 -35.46 4.69 31.01
CA ILE A 10 -34.66 4.03 29.94
C ILE A 10 -35.44 3.49 28.72
N LEU A 11 -35.43 4.25 27.63
CA LEU A 11 -35.54 3.82 26.22
C LEU A 11 -34.85 4.94 25.40
N ALA A 12 -33.84 4.75 24.55
CA ALA A 12 -33.27 3.58 23.94
C ALA A 12 -31.83 3.92 23.52
N SER A 13 -30.85 3.20 24.07
CA SER A 13 -29.49 3.17 23.51
C SER A 13 -29.53 2.28 22.28
N ALA A 14 -29.88 2.86 21.12
CA ALA A 14 -29.71 2.19 19.84
C ALA A 14 -28.20 2.02 19.61
N ALA A 15 -27.71 0.82 19.88
CA ALA A 15 -26.36 0.40 19.56
C ALA A 15 -26.14 0.62 18.06
N LEU A 16 -25.24 1.56 17.74
CA LEU A 16 -24.59 1.65 16.45
C LEU A 16 -23.76 0.38 16.26
N ALA A 17 -24.40 -0.68 15.77
CA ALA A 17 -23.70 -1.82 15.21
C ALA A 17 -23.04 -1.33 13.90
N ALA A 18 -21.83 -0.77 14.03
CA ALA A 18 -20.98 -0.53 12.88
C ALA A 18 -20.75 -1.89 12.19
N PRO A 19 -20.85 -1.98 10.86
CA PRO A 19 -20.58 -3.22 10.16
C PRO A 19 -19.14 -3.65 10.46
N ALA A 20 -18.99 -4.81 11.11
CA ALA A 20 -17.69 -5.45 11.27
C ALA A 20 -17.18 -5.79 9.87
N ARG A 21 -16.26 -4.97 9.35
CA ARG A 21 -15.52 -5.34 8.14
C ARG A 21 -14.63 -6.52 8.52
N ALA A 22 -14.93 -7.69 7.96
CA ALA A 22 -14.02 -8.82 8.01
C ALA A 22 -12.69 -8.33 7.41
N GLN A 23 -11.68 -8.15 8.26
CA GLN A 23 -10.32 -7.98 7.81
C GLN A 23 -9.90 -9.35 7.31
N ASP A 24 -9.71 -9.49 6.00
CA ASP A 24 -9.08 -10.68 5.44
C ASP A 24 -7.76 -10.89 6.17
N ALA A 25 -7.58 -12.09 6.72
CA ALA A 25 -6.32 -12.45 7.37
C ALA A 25 -5.18 -12.19 6.37
N PRO A 26 -4.02 -11.65 6.82
CA PRO A 26 -2.93 -11.30 5.91
C PRO A 26 -2.54 -12.50 5.06
N ALA A 27 -2.57 -12.35 3.74
CA ALA A 27 -2.10 -13.39 2.85
C ALA A 27 -0.57 -13.53 3.01
N PRO A 28 0.01 -14.74 2.82
CA PRO A 28 1.45 -14.94 2.96
C PRO A 28 2.31 -14.03 2.06
N PHE A 29 1.74 -13.54 0.95
CA PHE A 29 2.39 -12.68 -0.03
C PHE A 29 2.12 -11.18 0.14
N ASP A 30 1.33 -10.76 1.14
CA ASP A 30 1.02 -9.35 1.38
C ASP A 30 2.28 -8.49 1.62
N GLY A 31 3.28 -9.07 2.29
CA GLY A 31 4.56 -8.40 2.52
C GLY A 31 5.32 -8.13 1.22
N ASP A 32 5.33 -9.10 0.31
CA ASP A 32 5.99 -8.99 -0.99
C ASP A 32 5.28 -7.95 -1.88
N LEU A 33 3.94 -7.91 -1.87
CA LEU A 33 3.18 -6.87 -2.58
C LEU A 33 3.44 -5.47 -2.03
N GLN A 34 3.49 -5.34 -0.71
CA GLN A 34 3.81 -4.06 -0.07
C GLN A 34 5.24 -3.60 -0.40
N ARG A 35 6.20 -4.53 -0.44
CA ARG A 35 7.57 -4.23 -0.84
C ARG A 35 7.64 -3.84 -2.31
N LEU A 36 6.98 -4.58 -3.19
CA LEU A 36 6.93 -4.25 -4.63
C LEU A 36 6.34 -2.86 -4.86
N ALA A 37 5.25 -2.50 -4.15
CA ALA A 37 4.68 -1.16 -4.21
C ALA A 37 5.68 -0.06 -3.80
N GLU A 38 6.44 -0.29 -2.73
CA GLU A 38 7.48 0.64 -2.26
C GLU A 38 8.63 0.82 -3.27
N ILE A 39 9.02 -0.28 -3.94
CA ILE A 39 10.01 -0.26 -5.02
C ILE A 39 9.48 0.59 -6.19
N LEU A 40 8.22 0.40 -6.60
CA LEU A 40 7.62 1.18 -7.68
C LEU A 40 7.56 2.68 -7.35
N GLY A 41 7.26 3.05 -6.10
CA GLY A 41 7.31 4.44 -5.65
C GLY A 41 8.71 5.03 -5.68
N THR A 42 9.70 4.25 -5.23
CA THR A 42 11.13 4.63 -5.28
C THR A 42 11.58 4.87 -6.73
N LEU A 43 11.26 3.95 -7.63
CA LEU A 43 11.59 4.07 -9.06
C LEU A 43 10.87 5.25 -9.69
N HIS A 44 9.59 5.47 -9.35
CA HIS A 44 8.83 6.62 -9.84
C HIS A 44 9.53 7.95 -9.52
N TYR A 45 10.06 8.10 -8.30
CA TYR A 45 10.82 9.31 -7.94
C TYR A 45 12.18 9.36 -8.64
N LEU A 46 13.02 8.34 -8.41
CA LEU A 46 14.41 8.35 -8.84
C LEU A 46 14.54 8.42 -10.37
N ARG A 47 13.68 7.74 -11.10
CA ARG A 47 13.67 7.78 -12.57
C ARG A 47 13.11 9.09 -13.10
N GLY A 48 12.33 9.84 -12.32
CA GLY A 48 11.94 11.20 -12.68
C GLY A 48 13.11 12.18 -12.67
N ILE A 49 14.06 12.02 -11.73
CA ILE A 49 15.24 12.91 -11.64
C ILE A 49 16.47 12.41 -12.40
N CYS A 50 16.57 11.09 -12.65
CA CYS A 50 17.69 10.47 -13.36
C CYS A 50 17.37 9.98 -14.78
N GLY A 51 16.08 9.84 -15.12
CA GLY A 51 15.62 9.33 -16.41
C GLY A 51 15.19 10.46 -17.32
N SER A 52 15.53 10.35 -18.60
CA SER A 52 15.34 11.43 -19.56
C SER A 52 13.96 11.50 -20.20
N ASN A 53 13.09 10.48 -20.07
CA ASN A 53 11.69 10.53 -20.55
C ASN A 53 10.84 9.25 -20.27
N GLU A 54 10.66 8.81 -19.01
CA GLU A 54 9.84 7.60 -18.75
C GLU A 54 8.36 7.88 -18.45
N GLY A 55 7.95 9.14 -18.41
CA GLY A 55 6.56 9.55 -18.17
C GLY A 55 5.97 8.90 -16.91
N ALA A 56 4.77 8.31 -17.06
CA ALA A 56 4.04 7.69 -15.96
C ALA A 56 4.31 6.19 -15.75
N LYS A 57 5.35 5.62 -16.39
CA LYS A 57 5.64 4.18 -16.40
C LYS A 57 5.46 3.52 -15.03
N TRP A 58 6.19 3.97 -14.02
CA TRP A 58 6.21 3.33 -12.69
C TRP A 58 4.90 3.51 -11.92
N ARG A 59 4.18 4.62 -12.14
CA ARG A 59 2.80 4.77 -11.63
C ARG A 59 1.84 3.81 -12.31
N ASN A 60 1.99 3.58 -13.61
CA ASN A 60 1.14 2.65 -14.34
C ASN A 60 1.41 1.20 -13.89
N GLU A 61 2.67 0.84 -13.62
CA GLU A 61 3.01 -0.47 -13.03
C GLU A 61 2.38 -0.63 -11.63
N MET A 62 2.37 0.42 -10.80
CA MET A 62 1.69 0.39 -9.51
C MET A 62 0.18 0.21 -9.67
N GLN A 63 -0.42 0.88 -10.65
CA GLN A 63 -1.84 0.71 -10.95
C GLN A 63 -2.13 -0.71 -11.44
N ALA A 64 -1.32 -1.26 -12.34
CA ALA A 64 -1.44 -2.63 -12.81
C ALA A 64 -1.32 -3.65 -11.67
N LEU A 65 -0.44 -3.42 -10.70
CA LEU A 65 -0.33 -4.25 -9.50
C LEU A 65 -1.59 -4.21 -8.64
N ILE A 66 -2.17 -3.02 -8.42
CA ILE A 66 -3.44 -2.87 -7.70
C ILE A 66 -4.58 -3.56 -8.47
N ASP A 67 -4.62 -3.40 -9.79
CA ASP A 67 -5.69 -3.96 -10.61
C ASP A 67 -5.62 -5.48 -10.67
N ALA A 68 -4.40 -6.06 -10.71
CA ALA A 68 -4.20 -7.51 -10.70
C ALA A 68 -4.61 -8.14 -9.36
N GLU A 69 -4.27 -7.51 -8.24
CA GLU A 69 -4.54 -8.03 -6.90
C GLU A 69 -5.96 -7.71 -6.41
N THR A 70 -6.63 -6.73 -7.04
CA THR A 70 -7.93 -6.18 -6.64
C THR A 70 -8.07 -5.97 -5.12
N PRO A 71 -7.08 -5.38 -4.42
CA PRO A 71 -7.07 -5.31 -2.98
C PRO A 71 -8.16 -4.36 -2.48
N SER A 72 -8.73 -4.66 -1.32
CA SER A 72 -9.75 -3.81 -0.68
C SER A 72 -9.29 -3.36 0.72
N GLY A 73 -9.99 -2.36 1.28
CA GLY A 73 -9.78 -1.88 2.64
C GLY A 73 -8.32 -1.62 3.01
N ASP A 74 -7.90 -2.19 4.14
CA ASP A 74 -6.56 -2.00 4.71
C ASP A 74 -5.46 -2.56 3.81
N ARG A 75 -5.71 -3.63 3.05
CA ARG A 75 -4.73 -4.22 2.12
C ARG A 75 -4.35 -3.23 1.02
N ARG A 76 -5.36 -2.59 0.41
CA ARG A 76 -5.14 -1.52 -0.58
C ARG A 76 -4.41 -0.33 0.03
N ALA A 77 -4.80 0.07 1.23
CA ALA A 77 -4.17 1.19 1.93
C ALA A 77 -2.67 0.93 2.20
N ARG A 78 -2.29 -0.28 2.61
CA ARG A 78 -0.89 -0.67 2.83
C ARG A 78 -0.05 -0.60 1.57
N MET A 79 -0.58 -1.05 0.43
CA MET A 79 0.11 -0.96 -0.86
C MET A 79 0.35 0.50 -1.28
N ILE A 80 -0.67 1.35 -1.19
CA ILE A 80 -0.54 2.80 -1.48
C ILE A 80 0.45 3.46 -0.53
N ALA A 81 0.39 3.12 0.76
CA ALA A 81 1.35 3.61 1.75
C ALA A 81 2.79 3.17 1.40
N GLY A 82 2.98 1.94 0.92
CA GLY A 82 4.27 1.46 0.40
C GLY A 82 4.82 2.33 -0.70
N PHE A 83 4.03 2.54 -1.76
CA PHE A 83 4.40 3.43 -2.87
C PHE A 83 4.80 4.83 -2.38
N ASN A 84 3.97 5.44 -1.54
CA ASN A 84 4.21 6.78 -1.02
C ASN A 84 5.47 6.84 -0.13
N ARG A 85 5.74 5.80 0.68
CA ARG A 85 6.97 5.72 1.48
C ARG A 85 8.21 5.70 0.61
N GLY A 86 8.24 4.85 -0.43
CA GLY A 86 9.37 4.78 -1.36
C GLY A 86 9.62 6.09 -2.09
N TYR A 87 8.55 6.71 -2.60
CA TYR A 87 8.62 8.00 -3.28
C TYR A 87 9.15 9.12 -2.35
N ASN A 88 8.49 9.31 -1.20
CA ASN A 88 8.80 10.39 -0.26
C ASN A 88 10.18 10.20 0.40
N GLY A 89 10.62 8.97 0.64
CA GLY A 89 11.93 8.68 1.24
C GLY A 89 13.09 9.14 0.36
N PHE A 90 13.01 8.86 -0.94
CA PHE A 90 14.04 9.33 -1.88
C PHE A 90 13.89 10.81 -2.23
N GLN A 91 12.67 11.36 -2.20
CA GLN A 91 12.45 12.80 -2.37
C GLN A 91 13.14 13.66 -1.31
N GLN A 92 13.19 13.17 -0.06
CA GLN A 92 13.86 13.88 1.02
C GLN A 92 15.38 13.89 0.83
N THR A 93 15.94 12.83 0.24
CA THR A 93 17.40 12.61 0.17
C THR A 93 18.04 13.12 -1.13
N TYR A 94 17.34 13.01 -2.26
CA TYR A 94 17.90 13.36 -3.58
C TYR A 94 17.09 14.46 -4.24
N ARG A 95 17.74 15.56 -4.64
CA ARG A 95 17.12 16.64 -5.43
C ARG A 95 17.56 16.66 -6.90
N THR A 96 18.71 16.07 -7.18
CA THR A 96 19.27 15.90 -8.51
C THR A 96 19.76 14.47 -8.67
N CYS A 97 19.95 14.03 -9.92
CA CYS A 97 20.54 12.71 -10.14
C CYS A 97 21.99 12.67 -9.65
N THR A 98 22.33 11.62 -8.92
CA THR A 98 23.69 11.36 -8.43
C THR A 98 24.11 9.94 -8.82
N PRO A 99 25.42 9.62 -8.83
CA PRO A 99 25.87 8.23 -9.07
C PRO A 99 25.24 7.23 -8.08
N ALA A 100 25.08 7.62 -6.82
CA ALA A 100 24.42 6.79 -5.81
C ALA A 100 22.94 6.52 -6.14
N ALA A 101 22.21 7.53 -6.63
CA ALA A 101 20.83 7.37 -7.08
C ALA A 101 20.72 6.41 -8.27
N VAL A 102 21.67 6.46 -9.22
CA VAL A 102 21.73 5.52 -10.36
C VAL A 102 21.96 4.09 -9.89
N VAL A 103 22.85 3.88 -8.92
CA VAL A 103 23.06 2.56 -8.31
C VAL A 103 21.80 2.07 -7.59
N ALA A 104 21.13 2.92 -6.83
CA ALA A 104 19.88 2.59 -6.16
C ALA A 104 18.81 2.13 -7.16
N ILE A 105 18.63 2.86 -8.28
CA ILE A 105 17.71 2.46 -9.35
C ILE A 105 17.96 1.03 -9.81
N ARG A 106 19.23 0.69 -10.13
CA ARG A 106 19.57 -0.65 -10.64
C ARG A 106 19.21 -1.76 -9.64
N ARG A 107 19.58 -1.56 -8.36
CA ARG A 107 19.28 -2.51 -7.28
C ARG A 107 17.78 -2.69 -7.08
N TYR A 108 17.01 -1.61 -7.14
CA TYR A 108 15.55 -1.66 -6.97
C TYR A 108 14.85 -2.32 -8.16
N ILE A 109 15.35 -2.15 -9.39
CA ILE A 109 14.86 -2.90 -10.55
C ILE A 109 15.13 -4.40 -10.39
N GLU A 110 16.35 -4.77 -9.98
CA GLU A 110 16.72 -6.17 -9.74
C GLU A 110 15.85 -6.81 -8.65
N GLU A 111 15.67 -6.11 -7.53
CA GLU A 111 14.85 -6.58 -6.41
C GLU A 111 13.37 -6.72 -6.81
N GLY A 112 12.78 -5.68 -7.41
CA GLY A 112 11.38 -5.72 -7.84
C GLY A 112 11.12 -6.83 -8.87
N SER A 113 12.06 -7.03 -9.79
CA SER A 113 12.01 -8.12 -10.77
C SER A 113 12.08 -9.50 -10.11
N LYS A 114 12.89 -9.66 -9.06
CA LYS A 114 12.95 -10.90 -8.28
C LYS A 114 11.64 -11.16 -7.53
N ILE A 115 11.11 -10.16 -6.82
CA ILE A 115 9.85 -10.30 -6.07
C ILE A 115 8.71 -10.68 -7.01
N SER A 116 8.58 -10.00 -8.16
CA SER A 116 7.55 -10.31 -9.15
C SER A 116 7.64 -11.76 -9.65
N ARG A 117 8.84 -12.26 -9.97
CA ARG A 117 9.02 -13.67 -10.36
C ARG A 117 8.68 -14.65 -9.23
N ASP A 118 9.13 -14.36 -8.02
CA ASP A 118 8.90 -15.24 -6.86
C ASP A 118 7.41 -15.31 -6.51
N LEU A 119 6.68 -14.20 -6.62
CA LEU A 119 5.22 -14.15 -6.45
C LEU A 119 4.51 -15.04 -7.46
N THR A 120 4.80 -14.86 -8.76
CA THR A 120 4.21 -15.69 -9.80
C THR A 120 4.55 -17.17 -9.62
N ALA A 121 5.81 -17.49 -9.34
CA ALA A 121 6.26 -18.88 -9.19
C ALA A 121 5.60 -19.62 -8.01
N ARG A 122 5.18 -18.90 -6.98
CA ARG A 122 4.63 -19.49 -5.75
C ARG A 122 3.11 -19.42 -5.67
N TYR A 123 2.49 -18.42 -6.29
CA TYR A 123 1.10 -18.08 -6.04
C TYR A 123 0.25 -17.88 -7.30
N ALA A 124 0.82 -17.87 -8.50
CA ALA A 124 0.02 -17.86 -9.73
C ALA A 124 -0.53 -19.27 -9.98
N ASN A 125 -1.85 -19.43 -9.81
CA ASN A 125 -2.62 -20.62 -10.20
C ASN A 125 -3.56 -20.26 -11.35
#